data_AF-A0A376KP35-F1
#
_entry.id   AF-A0A376KP35-F1
#
_cell.length_a   1.000
_cell.length_b   1.000
_cell.length_c   1.000
_cell.angle_alpha   90.00
_cell.angle_beta   90.00
_cell.angle_gamma   90.00
#
_symmetry.space_group_name_H-M   'P 1'
#
loop_
_entity.id
_entity.type
_entity.pdbx_description
1 polymer ?
#
loop_
_entity_poly.entity_id
_entity_poly.type
_entity_poly.pdbx_seq_one_letter_code
_entity_poly.pdbx_strand_id
1 'polypeptide(L)' 'MNLQHHFLIAMPALQDPIFRRSVVYICEHNTNGAMGIIVNKPLENLKIEGILEKLKITPEPRDESIPSG' A
#
# COMPACT_ATOMS: atom_id res chain seq x y z
N MET A 1 -13.02 3.05 19.27
CA MET A 1 -12.44 1.80 18.73
C MET A 1 -11.27 2.20 17.84
N ASN A 2 -10.06 1.70 18.11
CA ASN A 2 -8.88 1.98 17.27
C ASN A 2 -8.78 0.89 16.18
N LEU A 3 -8.46 1.28 14.95
CA LEU A 3 -8.39 0.39 13.78
C LEU A 3 -6.97 0.29 13.22
N GLN A 4 -5.98 0.93 13.84
CA GLN A 4 -4.58 0.74 13.47
C GLN A 4 -4.21 -0.75 13.47
N HIS A 5 -3.38 -1.17 12.53
CA HIS A 5 -2.95 -2.57 12.33
C HIS A 5 -4.08 -3.54 11.93
N HIS A 6 -5.22 -3.02 11.46
CA HIS A 6 -6.30 -3.84 10.92
C HIS A 6 -6.41 -3.70 9.41
N PHE A 7 -7.00 -4.73 8.79
CA PHE A 7 -7.45 -4.68 7.41
C PHE A 7 -8.94 -4.34 7.34
N LEU A 8 -9.30 -3.38 6.49
CA LEU A 8 -10.67 -3.15 6.06
C LEU A 8 -10.92 -3.94 4.77
N ILE A 9 -11.94 -4.79 4.79
CA ILE A 9 -12.33 -5.61 3.66
C ILE A 9 -13.57 -5.00 3.01
N ALA A 10 -13.43 -4.57 1.75
CA ALA A 10 -14.55 -4.04 0.99
C ALA A 10 -15.62 -5.11 0.74
N MET A 11 -16.85 -4.86 1.22
CA MET A 11 -17.97 -5.75 0.97
C MET A 11 -18.38 -5.74 -0.51
N PRO A 12 -18.91 -6.85 -1.07
CA PRO A 12 -19.29 -6.94 -2.49
C PRO A 12 -20.28 -5.87 -2.96
N ALA A 13 -21.11 -5.34 -2.05
CA ALA A 13 -22.06 -4.28 -2.33
C ALA A 13 -21.40 -2.92 -2.60
N LEU A 14 -20.17 -2.69 -2.14
CA LEU A 14 -19.43 -1.44 -2.36
C LEU A 14 -19.01 -1.33 -3.83
N GLN A 15 -19.72 -0.49 -4.59
CA GLN A 15 -19.49 -0.30 -6.03
C GLN A 15 -18.51 0.83 -6.37
N ASP A 16 -18.04 1.59 -5.38
CA ASP A 16 -17.06 2.64 -5.59
C ASP A 16 -15.82 2.07 -6.31
N PRO A 17 -15.42 2.58 -7.50
CA PRO A 17 -14.33 2.02 -8.28
C PRO A 17 -12.99 1.93 -7.53
N ILE A 18 -12.73 2.91 -6.64
CA ILE A 18 -11.49 2.99 -5.86
C ILE A 18 -11.45 1.88 -4.82
N PHE A 19 -12.56 1.59 -4.15
CA PHE A 19 -12.61 0.62 -3.05
C PHE A 19 -13.22 -0.74 -3.40
N ARG A 20 -13.82 -0.90 -4.58
CA ARG A 20 -14.42 -2.18 -4.99
C ARG A 20 -13.37 -3.29 -4.94
N ARG A 21 -13.65 -4.33 -4.14
CA ARG A 21 -12.75 -5.48 -3.90
C ARG A 21 -11.38 -5.10 -3.32
N SER A 22 -11.24 -3.95 -2.64
CA SER A 22 -9.99 -3.55 -1.99
C SER A 22 -9.83 -4.17 -0.61
N VAL A 23 -8.57 -4.43 -0.25
CA VAL A 23 -8.10 -4.66 1.11
C VAL A 23 -7.29 -3.43 1.51
N VAL A 24 -7.71 -2.73 2.57
CA VAL A 24 -7.04 -1.51 3.06
C VAL A 24 -6.37 -1.81 4.38
N TYR A 25 -5.06 -1.61 4.48
CA TYR A 25 -4.33 -1.63 5.75
C TYR A 25 -4.40 -0.27 6.42
N ILE A 26 -4.76 -0.20 7.70
CA ILE A 26 -4.85 1.06 8.46
C ILE A 26 -3.56 1.29 9.23
N CYS A 27 -2.80 2.31 8.83
CA CYS A 27 -1.57 2.72 9.51
C CYS A 27 -1.84 3.73 10.63
N GLU A 28 -2.87 4.56 10.50
CA GLU A 28 -3.21 5.57 11.49
C GLU A 28 -4.73 5.67 11.69
N HIS A 29 -5.17 5.81 12.93
CA HIS A 29 -6.56 6.09 13.29
C HIS A 29 -6.56 6.91 14.58
N ASN A 30 -7.06 8.14 14.49
CA ASN A 30 -7.13 9.11 15.58
C ASN A 30 -8.43 9.94 15.49
N THR A 31 -8.56 11.00 16.28
CA THR A 31 -9.77 11.86 16.31
C THR A 31 -10.05 12.60 15.01
N ASN A 32 -9.04 12.77 14.15
CA ASN A 32 -9.15 13.45 12.86
C ASN A 32 -9.56 12.49 11.73
N GLY A 33 -9.61 11.18 11.99
CA GLY A 33 -9.98 10.16 11.03
C GLY A 33 -8.98 9.00 10.96
N ALA A 34 -8.96 8.30 9.83
CA ALA A 34 -8.07 7.16 9.59
C ALA A 34 -7.34 7.30 8.25
N MET A 35 -6.07 6.89 8.24
CA MET A 35 -5.23 6.78 7.05
C MET A 35 -4.92 5.30 6.79
N GLY A 36 -4.98 4.90 5.53
CA GLY A 36 -4.66 3.54 5.14
C GLY A 36 -4.19 3.41 3.70
N ILE A 37 -3.66 2.24 3.38
CA ILE A 37 -3.06 1.91 2.08
C ILE A 37 -3.82 0.71 1.49
N ILE A 38 -4.22 0.81 0.22
CA ILE A 38 -4.76 -0.34 -0.51
C ILE A 38 -3.61 -1.26 -0.90
N VAL A 39 -3.65 -2.51 -0.46
CA VAL A 39 -2.52 -3.46 -0.63
C VAL A 39 -2.70 -4.42 -1.81
N ASN A 40 -3.91 -4.49 -2.39
CA ASN A 40 -4.27 -5.49 -3.40
C ASN A 40 -4.73 -4.90 -4.75
N LYS A 41 -4.39 -3.63 -5.02
CA LYS A 41 -4.65 -2.97 -6.31
C LYS A 41 -3.34 -2.42 -6.89
N PRO A 42 -2.58 -3.23 -7.65
CA PRO A 42 -1.37 -2.75 -8.32
C PRO A 42 -1.74 -1.71 -9.39
N LEU A 43 -0.85 -0.75 -9.61
CA LEU A 43 -0.98 0.24 -10.67
C LEU A 43 -0.42 -0.35 -11.97
N GLU A 44 -1.26 -0.51 -13.00
CA GLU A 44 -0.92 -1.26 -14.21
C GLU A 44 0.31 -0.74 -14.97
N ASN A 45 0.55 0.58 -14.91
CA ASN A 45 1.62 1.24 -15.66
C ASN A 45 2.67 1.93 -14.78
N LEU A 46 2.80 1.48 -13.52
CA LEU A 46 3.78 2.04 -12.60
C LEU A 46 4.67 0.95 -12.02
N LYS A 47 5.96 0.98 -12.41
CA LYS A 47 7.01 0.16 -11.80
C LYS A 47 7.81 0.99 -10.82
N ILE A 48 8.27 0.34 -9.74
CA ILE A 48 9.12 0.98 -8.72
C ILE A 48 10.41 1.55 -9.34
N GLU A 49 11.05 0.81 -10.25
CA GLU A 49 12.25 1.25 -10.98
C GLU A 49 12.04 2.63 -11.63
N GLY A 50 10.96 2.80 -12.40
CA GLY A 50 10.65 4.07 -13.05
C GLY A 50 10.28 5.21 -12.09
N ILE A 51 9.82 4.90 -10.87
CA ILE A 51 9.65 5.91 -9.81
C ILE A 51 11.01 6.35 -9.27
N LEU A 52 11.88 5.39 -8.94
CA LEU A 52 13.21 5.66 -8.40
C LEU A 52 14.05 6.51 -9.37
N GLU A 53 14.01 6.18 -10.66
CA GLU A 53 14.66 6.97 -11.71
C GLU A 53 14.16 8.42 -11.73
N LYS A 54 12.83 8.64 -11.72
CA LYS A 54 12.23 9.97 -11.70
C LYS A 54 12.61 10.77 -10.46
N LEU A 55 12.75 10.09 -9.32
CA LEU A 55 13.19 10.69 -8.05
C LEU A 55 14.71 10.82 -7.94
N LYS A 56 15.47 10.36 -8.95
CA LYS A 56 16.94 10.32 -8.97
C LYS A 56 17.53 9.55 -7.78
N ILE A 57 16.84 8.50 -7.35
CA ILE A 57 17.32 7.60 -6.30
C ILE A 57 18.09 6.47 -6.97
N THR A 58 19.39 6.36 -6.65
CA THR A 58 20.22 5.25 -7.14
C THR A 58 20.13 4.11 -6.14
N PRO A 59 19.63 2.92 -6.52
CA PRO A 59 19.57 1.79 -5.61
C PRO A 59 21.00 1.33 -5.31
N GLU A 60 21.28 1.09 -4.03
CA GLU A 60 22.51 0.41 -3.65
C GLU A 60 22.44 -1.08 -4.01
N PRO A 61 23.58 -1.73 -4.27
CA PRO A 61 23.63 -3.17 -4.46
C PRO A 61 22.99 -3.89 -3.28
N ARG A 62 22.35 -5.03 -3.55
CA ARG A 62 21.78 -5.87 -2.50
C ARG A 62 22.89 -6.26 -1.52
N ASP A 63 22.65 -6.02 -0.23
CA ASP A 63 23.51 -6.53 0.83
C ASP A 63 23.41 -8.07 0.89
N GLU A 64 24.51 -8.74 0.56
CA GLU A 64 24.60 -10.21 0.53
C GLU A 64 24.45 -10.84 1.93
N SER A 65 24.60 -10.06 3.00
CA SER A 65 24.32 -10.53 4.36
C SER A 65 22.82 -10.70 4.65
N ILE A 66 21.93 -10.09 3.83
CA ILE A 66 20.48 -10.20 3.98
C ILE A 66 19.96 -11.41 3.19
N PRO A 67 19.33 -12.43 3.82
CA PRO A 67 18.81 -13.61 3.14
C PRO A 67 17.74 -13.26 2.08
N SER A 68 17.76 -13.97 0.95
CA SER A 68 16.85 -13.80 -0.20
C SER A 68 15.53 -14.56 -0.07
N GLY A 69 15.01 -14.65 1.17
CA GLY A 69 13.76 -15.34 1.48
C GLY A 69 12.60 -14.93 0.58
#